data_AF-A0A552LUT3-F1
#
_entry.id   AF-A0A552LUT3-F1
#
_cell.length_a   1.000
_cell.length_b   1.000
_cell.length_c   1.000
_cell.angle_alpha   90.00
_cell.angle_beta   90.00
_cell.angle_gamma   90.00
#
_symmetry.space_group_name_H-M   'P 1'
#
loop_
_entity.id
_entity.type
_entity.pdbx_description
1 polymer ?
#
loop_
_entity_poly.entity_id
_entity_poly.type
_entity_poly.pdbx_seq_one_letter_code
_entity_poly.pdbx_strand_id
1 'polypeptide(L)'
;MPKKAYLSEHLSSEKPKDKYRTSQDSVATRRWHWLGKISSGWTIKKATVAVGLDYQYSFKILKISNQLGEEGVKNIKKKSQEHPRGKEPLLKEKQFQKLKLNKFREIYGNFAG
;
A
#
# COMPACT_ATOMS: atom_id res chain seq x y z
N MET A 1 15.18 12.68 29.45
CA MET A 1 14.90 11.35 28.88
C MET A 1 14.03 11.47 27.63
N PRO A 2 14.32 10.77 26.53
CA PRO A 2 13.42 10.76 25.37
C PRO A 2 12.09 10.08 25.76
N LYS A 3 10.96 10.76 25.55
CA LYS A 3 9.63 10.21 25.82
C LYS A 3 9.43 8.94 24.99
N LYS A 4 9.11 7.82 25.67
CA LYS A 4 8.70 6.58 25.01
C LYS A 4 7.34 6.81 24.33
N ALA A 5 7.15 6.24 23.15
CA ALA A 5 5.83 6.27 22.52
C ALA A 5 4.89 5.30 23.24
N TYR A 6 3.66 5.76 23.47
CA TYR A 6 2.60 4.93 24.04
C TYR A 6 1.73 4.35 22.93
N LEU A 7 1.58 3.02 22.95
CA LEU A 7 0.58 2.29 22.19
C LEU A 7 -0.59 1.99 23.10
N SER A 8 -1.80 2.17 22.58
CA SER A 8 -3.01 1.78 23.28
C SER A 8 -3.04 0.28 23.56
N GLU A 9 -3.71 -0.10 24.65
CA GLU A 9 -3.81 -1.48 25.14
C GLU A 9 -4.38 -2.44 24.09
N HIS A 10 -5.32 -1.96 23.26
CA HIS A 10 -5.90 -2.72 22.15
C HIS A 10 -4.92 -3.06 21.01
N LEU A 11 -3.73 -2.46 21.00
CA LEU A 11 -2.64 -2.73 20.05
C LEU A 11 -1.41 -3.37 20.71
N SER A 12 -1.42 -3.56 22.04
CA SER A 12 -0.22 -3.80 22.82
C SER A 12 0.22 -5.28 22.79
N SER A 13 1.25 -5.52 21.98
CA SER A 13 2.23 -6.61 22.05
C SER A 13 2.08 -7.83 21.11
N GLU A 14 0.94 -8.52 21.02
CA GLU A 14 0.87 -9.77 20.23
C GLU A 14 0.38 -9.58 18.79
N LYS A 15 -0.65 -8.75 18.61
CA LYS A 15 -1.30 -8.56 17.30
C LYS A 15 -0.39 -7.99 16.19
N PRO A 16 0.58 -7.09 16.44
CA PRO A 16 1.37 -6.49 15.36
C PRO A 16 2.30 -7.46 14.63
N LYS A 17 2.88 -8.44 15.33
CA LYS A 17 3.81 -9.41 14.72
C LYS A 17 3.08 -10.37 13.79
N ASP A 18 1.91 -10.85 14.20
CA ASP A 18 1.10 -11.75 13.38
C ASP A 18 0.55 -11.04 12.15
N LYS A 19 0.11 -9.79 12.31
CA LYS A 19 -0.33 -8.95 11.18
C LYS A 19 0.82 -8.61 10.23
N TYR A 20 2.03 -8.40 10.75
CA TYR A 20 3.22 -8.22 9.92
C TYR A 20 3.50 -9.47 9.07
N ARG A 21 3.37 -10.67 9.64
CA ARG A 21 3.60 -11.94 8.91
C ARG A 21 2.52 -12.27 7.89
N THR A 22 1.29 -11.85 8.14
CA THR A 22 0.11 -12.21 7.31
C THR A 22 -0.27 -11.14 6.28
N SER A 23 0.24 -9.91 6.40
CA SER A 23 -0.12 -8.83 5.48
C SER A 23 0.55 -8.99 4.12
N GLN A 24 -0.25 -8.93 3.04
CA GLN A 24 0.24 -8.91 1.67
C GLN A 24 0.47 -7.49 1.13
N ASP A 25 -0.04 -6.47 1.82
CA ASP A 25 0.17 -5.07 1.41
C ASP A 25 1.47 -4.53 2.02
N SER A 26 2.40 -4.13 1.15
CA SER A 26 3.71 -3.64 1.57
C SER A 26 3.63 -2.41 2.50
N VAL A 27 2.65 -1.54 2.28
CA VAL A 27 2.42 -0.35 3.13
C VAL A 27 1.94 -0.77 4.51
N ALA A 28 0.88 -1.58 4.58
CA ALA A 28 0.38 -2.09 5.85
C ALA A 28 1.45 -2.89 6.61
N THR A 29 2.21 -3.74 5.90
CA THR A 29 3.33 -4.52 6.45
C THR A 29 4.37 -3.63 7.12
N ARG A 30 4.80 -2.56 6.46
CA ARG A 30 5.79 -1.62 7.02
C ARG A 30 5.25 -0.89 8.25
N ARG A 31 3.96 -0.54 8.28
CA ARG A 31 3.30 0.06 9.46
C ARG A 31 3.20 -0.93 10.62
N TRP A 32 2.83 -2.19 10.37
CA TRP A 32 2.79 -3.24 11.39
C TRP A 32 4.16 -3.51 11.99
N HIS A 33 5.20 -3.57 11.14
CA HIS A 33 6.58 -3.71 11.59
C HIS A 33 7.00 -2.54 12.51
N TRP A 34 6.68 -1.31 12.11
CA TRP A 34 6.97 -0.12 12.90
C TRP A 34 6.25 -0.12 14.25
N LEU A 35 4.95 -0.42 14.28
CA LEU A 35 4.17 -0.53 15.53
C LEU A 35 4.71 -1.63 16.44
N GLY A 36 5.18 -2.76 15.90
CA GLY A 36 5.84 -3.82 16.66
C GLY A 36 7.15 -3.37 17.34
N LYS A 37 7.90 -2.45 16.71
CA LYS A 37 9.09 -1.84 17.36
C LYS A 37 8.67 -0.93 18.52
N ILE A 38 7.63 -0.12 18.33
CA ILE A 38 7.09 0.75 19.38
C ILE A 38 6.55 -0.09 20.55
N SER A 39 5.84 -1.20 20.29
CA SER A 39 5.35 -2.09 21.36
C SER A 39 6.48 -2.77 22.13
N SER A 40 7.63 -2.95 21.50
CA SER A 40 8.87 -3.43 22.14
C SER A 40 9.61 -2.34 22.94
N GLY A 41 8.98 -1.18 23.17
CA GLY A 41 9.52 -0.08 23.97
C GLY A 41 10.47 0.86 23.23
N TRP A 42 10.54 0.78 21.90
CA TRP A 42 11.41 1.68 21.12
C TRP A 42 10.84 3.10 21.08
N THR A 43 11.73 4.10 21.01
CA THR A 43 11.32 5.48 20.74
C THR A 43 10.86 5.62 19.29
N ILE A 44 9.99 6.61 19.03
CA ILE A 44 9.49 6.92 17.68
C ILE A 44 10.66 7.08 16.72
N LYS A 45 11.61 7.98 17.03
CA LYS A 45 12.78 8.26 16.18
C LYS A 45 13.59 7.00 15.84
N LYS A 46 13.85 6.15 16.83
CA LYS A 46 14.64 4.92 16.61
C LYS A 46 13.88 3.94 15.71
N ALA A 47 12.58 3.76 15.96
CA ALA A 47 11.75 2.90 15.16
C ALA A 47 11.57 3.43 13.72
N THR A 48 11.42 4.74 13.52
CA THR A 48 11.26 5.32 12.17
C THR A 48 12.51 5.12 11.33
N VAL A 49 13.69 5.35 11.92
CA VAL A 49 14.97 5.11 11.23
C VAL A 49 15.15 3.63 10.88
N ALA A 50 14.86 2.73 11.82
CA ALA A 50 15.02 1.29 11.60
C ALA A 50 14.09 0.72 10.50
N VAL A 51 12.94 1.34 10.28
CA VAL A 51 11.91 0.85 9.33
C VAL A 51 11.88 1.63 8.02
N GLY A 52 12.59 2.76 7.96
CA GLY A 52 12.61 3.65 6.80
C GLY A 52 11.27 4.36 6.61
N LEU A 53 10.70 4.92 7.67
CA LEU A 53 9.49 5.74 7.62
C LEU A 53 9.81 7.20 7.92
N ASP A 54 9.08 8.10 7.27
CA ASP A 54 9.09 9.51 7.62
C ASP A 54 8.57 9.72 9.06
N TYR A 55 9.18 10.66 9.78
CA TYR A 55 8.88 10.91 11.19
C TYR A 55 7.46 11.46 11.40
N GLN A 56 7.05 12.43 10.58
CA GLN A 56 5.71 13.03 10.67
C GLN A 56 4.64 12.01 10.30
N TYR A 57 4.90 11.23 9.25
CA TYR A 57 4.02 10.15 8.83
C TYR A 57 3.84 9.08 9.93
N SER A 58 4.92 8.75 10.63
CA SER A 58 4.90 7.77 11.72
C SER A 58 4.07 8.25 12.92
N PHE A 59 4.14 9.54 13.25
CA PHE A 59 3.24 10.12 14.25
C PHE A 59 1.77 10.02 13.85
N LYS A 60 1.47 10.27 12.57
CA LYS A 60 0.11 10.12 12.05
C LYS A 60 -0.37 8.68 12.16
N ILE A 61 0.47 7.71 11.79
CA ILE A 61 0.16 6.28 11.95
C ILE A 61 -0.14 5.96 13.41
N LEU A 62 0.71 6.39 14.34
CA LEU A 62 0.51 6.14 15.78
C LEU A 62 -0.82 6.71 16.28
N LYS A 63 -1.11 7.97 15.95
CA LYS A 63 -2.34 8.64 16.36
C LYS A 63 -3.57 7.90 15.85
N ILE A 64 -3.59 7.57 14.56
CA ILE A 64 -4.74 6.89 13.94
C ILE A 64 -4.86 5.46 14.45
N SER A 65 -3.75 4.74 14.63
CA SER A 65 -3.76 3.36 15.15
C SER A 65 -4.24 3.31 16.60
N ASN A 66 -3.88 4.29 17.44
CA ASN A 66 -4.37 4.39 18.81
C ASN A 66 -5.86 4.78 18.88
N GLN A 67 -6.41 5.42 17.84
CA GLN A 67 -7.82 5.82 17.77
C GLN A 67 -8.72 4.73 17.15
N LEU A 68 -8.24 4.06 16.10
CA LEU A 68 -9.04 3.17 15.25
C LEU A 68 -8.58 1.71 15.32
N GLY A 69 -7.57 1.38 16.12
CA GLY A 69 -7.00 0.06 16.18
C GLY A 69 -6.42 -0.39 14.84
N GLU A 70 -6.74 -1.62 14.42
CA GLU A 70 -6.22 -2.22 13.18
C GLU A 70 -6.64 -1.45 11.91
N GLU A 71 -7.82 -0.83 11.90
CA GLU A 71 -8.30 -0.05 10.75
C GLU A 71 -7.37 1.13 10.44
N GLY A 72 -6.77 1.71 11.48
CA GLY A 72 -5.79 2.78 11.33
C GLY A 72 -4.47 2.37 10.67
N VAL A 73 -4.16 1.07 10.71
CA VAL A 73 -2.95 0.50 10.12
C VAL A 73 -3.17 0.12 8.66
N LYS A 74 -4.40 -0.24 8.28
CA LYS A 74 -4.74 -0.66 6.93
C LYS A 74 -4.48 0.45 5.91
N ASN A 75 -4.09 0.05 4.70
CA ASN A 75 -3.93 0.95 3.58
C ASN A 75 -5.27 1.17 2.86
N ILE A 76 -6.11 2.01 3.45
CA ILE A 76 -7.49 2.28 2.97
C ILE A 76 -7.47 2.85 1.54
N LYS A 77 -6.44 3.64 1.17
CA LYS A 77 -6.32 4.28 -0.14
C LYS A 77 -6.23 3.28 -1.31
N LYS A 78 -5.64 2.10 -1.09
CA LYS A 78 -5.55 1.06 -2.14
C LYS A 78 -6.90 0.46 -2.50
N LYS A 79 -7.87 0.43 -1.57
CA LYS A 79 -9.23 -0.06 -1.84
C LYS A 79 -10.09 0.95 -2.60
N SER A 80 -9.77 2.24 -2.50
CA SER A 80 -10.56 3.31 -3.13
C SER A 80 -10.15 3.62 -4.58
N GLN A 81 -9.08 3.00 -5.09
CA GLN A 81 -8.66 3.16 -6.48
C GLN A 81 -9.11 1.97 -7.33
N GLU A 82 -10.40 1.62 -7.28
CA GLU A 82 -11.04 1.37 -8.57
C GLU A 82 -11.03 2.73 -9.28
N HIS A 83 -10.04 2.96 -10.14
CA HIS A 83 -10.10 4.11 -11.03
C HIS A 83 -11.39 3.95 -11.85
N PRO A 84 -12.42 4.80 -11.70
CA PRO A 84 -13.58 4.74 -12.58
C PRO A 84 -13.16 5.08 -14.03
N ARG A 85 -12.01 5.72 -14.19
CA ARG A 85 -11.40 6.05 -15.47
C ARG A 85 -10.43 4.94 -15.87
N GLY A 86 -10.74 4.26 -16.97
CA GLY A 86 -9.94 3.15 -17.52
C GLY A 86 -10.72 1.86 -17.79
N LYS A 87 -12.01 1.78 -17.46
CA LYS A 87 -12.87 0.64 -17.83
C LYS A 87 -13.35 0.70 -19.29
N GLU A 88 -13.48 1.90 -19.85
CA GLU A 88 -13.86 2.07 -21.24
C GLU A 88 -12.63 1.95 -22.15
N PRO A 89 -12.62 1.00 -23.10
CA PRO A 89 -11.59 0.94 -24.12
C PRO A 89 -11.51 2.29 -24.85
N LEU A 90 -10.30 2.81 -25.04
CA LEU A 90 -10.07 4.04 -25.81
C LEU A 90 -10.58 3.95 -27.26
N LEU A 91 -10.74 2.72 -27.75
CA LEU A 91 -11.20 2.41 -29.10
C LEU A 91 -12.60 1.80 -29.03
N LYS A 92 -13.51 2.32 -29.86
CA LYS A 92 -14.75 1.61 -30.20
C LYS A 92 -14.40 0.32 -30.95
N GLU A 93 -15.27 -0.68 -30.90
CA GLU A 93 -15.07 -1.99 -31.54
C GLU A 93 -14.61 -1.88 -33.01
N LYS A 94 -15.25 -0.98 -33.78
CA LYS A 94 -14.86 -0.72 -35.18
C LYS A 94 -13.42 -0.21 -35.32
N GLN A 95 -12.97 0.67 -34.43
CA GLN A 95 -11.60 1.20 -34.44
C GLN A 95 -10.59 0.11 -34.06
N PHE A 96 -10.95 -0.76 -33.11
CA PHE A 96 -10.13 -1.89 -32.71
C PHE A 96 -9.97 -2.92 -33.83
N GLN A 97 -11.05 -3.27 -34.54
CA GLN A 97 -10.99 -4.16 -35.70
C GLN A 97 -10.15 -3.57 -36.84
N LYS A 98 -10.27 -2.26 -37.11
CA LYS A 98 -9.42 -1.57 -38.09
C LYS A 98 -7.94 -1.63 -37.71
N LEU A 99 -7.62 -1.46 -36.43
CA LEU A 99 -6.25 -1.56 -35.93
C LEU A 99 -5.69 -3.00 -36.11
N LYS A 100 -6.49 -4.03 -35.80
CA LYS A 100 -6.11 -5.43 -36.04
C LYS A 100 -5.85 -5.72 -37.51
N LEU A 101 -6.74 -5.28 -38.39
CA LEU A 101 -6.60 -5.49 -39.84
C LEU A 101 -5.36 -4.78 -40.42
N ASN A 102 -5.09 -3.55 -39.98
CA ASN A 102 -3.90 -2.82 -40.41
C ASN A 102 -2.62 -3.52 -39.94
N LYS A 103 -2.57 -3.98 -38.69
CA LYS A 103 -1.43 -4.73 -38.17
C LYS A 103 -1.22 -6.06 -38.90
N PHE A 104 -2.31 -6.74 -39.25
CA PHE A 104 -2.26 -7.95 -40.07
C PHE A 104 -1.69 -7.66 -41.47
N ARG A 105 -2.15 -6.57 -42.12
CA ARG A 105 -1.64 -6.14 -43.43
C ARG A 105 -0.18 -5.71 -43.39
N GLU A 106 0.28 -5.08 -42.32
CA GLU A 106 1.68 -4.69 -42.14
C GLU A 106 2.60 -5.92 -42.00
N ILE A 107 2.15 -6.93 -41.25
CA ILE A 107 2.94 -8.16 -41.02
C ILE A 107 2.93 -9.07 -42.25
N TYR A 108 1.79 -9.26 -42.91
CA TYR A 108 1.61 -10.27 -43.95
C TYR A 108 1.47 -9.70 -45.37
N GLY A 109 1.16 -8.42 -45.51
CA GLY A 109 0.98 -7.75 -46.80
C GLY A 109 2.29 -7.39 -47.51
N ASN A 110 3.44 -7.48 -46.82
CA ASN A 110 4.76 -7.29 -47.42
C ASN A 110 5.36 -8.57 -48.03
N PHE A 111 4.65 -9.70 -47.99
CA PHE A 111 5.09 -10.97 -48.58
C PHE A 111 4.47 -11.25 -49.97
N ALA A 112 3.69 -10.31 -50.51
CA ALA A 112 3.12 -10.38 -51.86
C ALA A 112 3.72 -9.27 -52.72
N GLY A 113 4.97 -9.46 -53.15
CA GLY A 113 5.71 -8.62 -54.07
C GLY A 113 6.75 -9.44 -54.80
#